data_AF-A0A0G0KPG7-F1
#
_entry.id   AF-A0A0G0KPG7-F1
#
_cell.length_a   1.000
_cell.length_b   1.000
_cell.length_c   1.000
_cell.angle_alpha   90.00
_cell.angle_beta   90.00
_cell.angle_gamma   90.00
#
_symmetry.space_group_name_H-M   'P 1'
#
loop_
_entity.id
_entity.type
_entity.pdbx_description
1 polymer ?
#
loop_
_entity_poly.entity_id
_entity_poly.type
_entity_poly.pdbx_seq_one_letter_code
_entity_poly.pdbx_strand_id
1 'polypeptide(L)'
;MAGLRSISKTGLVKIPPEIIEKGEESLSKLLPRESRSKFTDLALLSLIYPFNIIPENTGRDIVRHLEYHLERDRGVIRYKNDRYYNKNEDNVSEEAEWCFGFPWLSIIYNQFAITHSHSSGITPLAPLTLRGESEGNNDIKMAKEYLEKSMATIYKGEIPELYYSDSDRPNENVPLGWAESLFIVALLKSGK
;
A
#
# COMPACT_ATOMS: atom_id res chain seq x y z
N MET A 1 13.21 8.33 -6.82
CA MET A 1 13.98 7.35 -7.63
C MET A 1 13.27 6.94 -8.93
N ALA A 2 12.03 6.46 -8.89
CA ALA A 2 11.32 5.98 -10.09
C ALA A 2 11.25 7.00 -11.24
N GLY A 3 10.94 8.27 -10.94
CA GLY A 3 10.91 9.35 -11.93
C GLY A 3 12.28 9.63 -12.57
N LEU A 4 13.34 9.68 -11.76
CA LEU A 4 14.72 9.88 -12.25
C LEU A 4 15.15 8.75 -13.20
N ARG A 5 14.85 7.49 -12.85
CA ARG A 5 15.12 6.33 -13.71
C ARG A 5 14.28 6.32 -14.97
N SER A 6 13.07 6.87 -14.92
CA SER A 6 12.17 6.90 -16.09
C SER A 6 12.62 7.95 -17.09
N ILE A 7 12.90 9.18 -16.65
CA ILE A 7 13.32 10.25 -17.55
C ILE A 7 14.73 10.03 -18.11
N SER A 8 15.64 9.40 -17.36
CA SER A 8 16.99 9.09 -17.87
C SER A 8 16.97 8.16 -19.09
N LYS A 9 15.96 7.28 -19.20
CA LYS A 9 15.76 6.39 -20.35
C LYS A 9 15.25 7.10 -21.61
N THR A 10 14.66 8.30 -21.47
CA THR A 10 14.06 9.02 -22.59
C THR A 10 15.07 9.84 -23.41
N GLY A 11 16.24 10.14 -22.84
CA GLY A 11 17.22 11.04 -23.44
C GLY A 11 16.82 12.53 -23.44
N LEU A 12 15.61 12.88 -22.97
CA LEU A 12 15.11 14.27 -22.93
C LEU A 12 15.91 15.16 -21.97
N VAL A 13 16.41 14.57 -20.88
CA VAL A 13 17.18 15.26 -19.86
C VAL A 13 18.40 14.41 -19.51
N LYS A 14 19.59 15.00 -19.51
CA LYS A 14 20.79 14.35 -19.00
C LYS A 14 20.78 14.41 -17.48
N ILE A 15 20.59 13.26 -16.83
CA ILE A 15 20.73 13.12 -15.38
C ILE A 15 22.13 12.60 -15.06
N PRO A 16 22.92 13.29 -14.23
CA PRO A 16 24.18 12.75 -13.70
C PRO A 16 23.94 11.41 -12.98
N PRO A 17 24.64 10.31 -13.34
CA PRO A 17 24.47 9.00 -12.70
C PRO A 17 24.63 9.05 -11.17
N GLU A 18 25.54 9.89 -10.69
CA GLU A 18 25.81 10.12 -9.27
C GLU A 18 24.57 10.55 -8.47
N ILE A 19 23.61 11.25 -9.07
CA ILE A 19 22.37 11.65 -8.38
C ILE A 19 21.49 10.42 -8.13
N ILE A 20 21.44 9.50 -9.10
CA ILE A 20 20.67 8.26 -8.98
C ILE A 20 21.33 7.37 -7.91
N GLU A 21 22.64 7.19 -7.99
CA GLU A 21 23.40 6.37 -7.05
C GLU A 21 23.29 6.89 -5.61
N LYS A 22 23.50 8.20 -5.39
CA LYS A 22 23.35 8.82 -4.06
C LYS A 22 21.92 8.68 -3.52
N GLY A 23 20.92 8.78 -4.39
CA GLY A 23 19.52 8.62 -4.01
C GLY A 23 19.20 7.19 -3.56
N GLU A 24 19.73 6.19 -4.27
CA GLU A 24 19.62 4.78 -3.91
C GLU A 24 20.36 4.41 -2.63
N GLU A 25 21.58 4.92 -2.46
CA GLU A 25 22.37 4.72 -1.24
C GLU A 25 21.68 5.36 -0.03
N SER A 26 21.10 6.55 -0.20
CA SER A 26 20.36 7.22 0.87
C SER A 26 19.10 6.44 1.25
N LEU A 27 18.37 5.92 0.25
CA LEU A 27 17.17 5.13 0.48
C LEU A 27 17.50 3.80 1.16
N SER A 28 18.52 3.08 0.70
CA SER A 28 18.89 1.77 1.27
C SER A 28 19.36 1.86 2.73
N LYS A 29 19.95 2.99 3.14
CA LYS A 29 20.35 3.25 4.53
C LYS A 29 19.16 3.50 5.47
N LEU A 30 18.02 3.94 4.95
CA LEU A 30 16.82 4.25 5.73
C LEU A 30 15.89 3.06 5.86
N LEU A 31 15.69 2.33 4.76
CA LEU A 31 14.73 1.24 4.70
C LEU A 31 15.05 0.10 5.69
N PRO A 32 14.03 -0.57 6.25
CA PRO A 32 12.60 -0.43 5.96
C PRO A 32 11.90 0.69 6.75
N ARG A 33 12.66 1.57 7.42
CA ARG A 33 12.06 2.70 8.16
C ARG A 33 11.77 3.87 7.23
N GLU A 34 10.77 4.65 7.60
CA GLU A 34 10.48 5.92 6.93
C GLU A 34 11.61 6.93 7.15
N SER A 35 12.05 7.09 8.40
CA SER A 35 13.15 7.99 8.73
C SER A 35 13.85 7.60 10.03
N ARG A 36 14.82 8.43 10.45
CA ARG A 36 15.49 8.27 11.74
C ARG A 36 14.49 8.34 12.90
N SER A 37 13.52 9.24 12.84
CA SER A 37 12.53 9.46 13.90
C SER A 37 11.21 8.72 13.68
N LYS A 38 10.82 8.45 12.43
CA LYS A 38 9.58 7.75 12.08
C LYS A 38 9.86 6.28 11.72
N PHE A 39 9.18 5.36 12.39
CA PHE A 39 9.38 3.93 12.17
C PHE A 39 8.78 3.45 10.85
N THR A 40 7.53 3.80 10.57
CA THR A 40 6.81 3.41 9.36
C THR A 40 5.85 4.51 8.96
N ASP A 41 5.49 4.53 7.68
CA ASP A 41 4.56 5.48 7.06
C ASP A 41 3.82 4.78 5.92
N LEU A 42 2.53 5.06 5.77
CA LEU A 42 1.70 4.55 4.69
C LEU A 42 2.28 4.88 3.31
N ALA A 43 2.98 6.02 3.18
CA ALA A 43 3.65 6.42 1.94
C ALA A 43 4.72 5.43 1.47
N LEU A 44 5.29 4.61 2.36
CA LEU A 44 6.28 3.58 1.99
C LEU A 44 5.71 2.53 1.04
N LEU A 45 4.39 2.30 1.04
CA LEU A 45 3.75 1.39 0.08
C LEU A 45 3.99 1.81 -1.37
N SER A 46 4.21 3.12 -1.62
CA SER A 46 4.53 3.63 -2.96
C SER A 46 5.81 3.05 -3.56
N LEU A 47 6.79 2.70 -2.72
CA LEU A 47 8.05 2.08 -3.15
C LEU A 47 7.83 0.68 -3.75
N ILE A 48 6.75 0.01 -3.31
CA ILE A 48 6.35 -1.33 -3.78
C ILE A 48 5.39 -1.20 -4.96
N TYR A 49 4.31 -0.45 -4.79
CA TYR A 49 3.32 -0.17 -5.83
C TYR A 49 2.93 1.31 -5.81
N PRO A 50 2.97 2.03 -6.94
CA PRO A 50 3.17 1.53 -8.30
C PRO A 50 4.64 1.47 -8.74
N PHE A 51 5.59 1.94 -7.92
CA PHE A 51 6.94 2.19 -8.41
C PHE A 51 7.80 0.92 -8.52
N ASN A 52 7.60 -0.07 -7.65
CA ASN A 52 8.35 -1.32 -7.63
C ASN A 52 9.88 -1.11 -7.73
N ILE A 53 10.42 -0.25 -6.86
CA ILE A 53 11.83 0.20 -6.90
C ILE A 53 12.68 -0.38 -5.77
N ILE A 54 12.13 -1.31 -4.98
CA ILE A 54 12.84 -1.97 -3.88
C ILE A 54 12.74 -3.48 -4.00
N PRO A 55 13.71 -4.23 -3.44
CA PRO A 55 13.63 -5.69 -3.35
C PRO A 55 12.39 -6.18 -2.60
N GLU A 56 11.88 -7.36 -2.97
CA GLU A 56 10.66 -7.92 -2.38
C GLU A 56 10.77 -8.15 -0.87
N ASN A 57 11.92 -8.65 -0.38
CA ASN A 57 12.14 -8.86 1.05
C ASN A 57 12.02 -7.54 1.84
N THR A 58 12.59 -6.44 1.33
CA THR A 58 12.42 -5.11 1.92
C THR A 58 10.96 -4.64 1.86
N GLY A 59 10.27 -4.89 0.74
CA GLY A 59 8.84 -4.60 0.61
C GLY A 59 7.98 -5.35 1.64
N ARG A 60 8.29 -6.62 1.89
CA ARG A 60 7.61 -7.43 2.92
C ARG A 60 7.86 -6.91 4.33
N ASP A 61 9.07 -6.46 4.63
CA ASP A 61 9.36 -5.83 5.92
C ASP A 61 8.58 -4.53 6.12
N ILE A 62 8.46 -3.70 5.07
CA ILE A 62 7.64 -2.48 5.10
C ILE A 62 6.17 -2.83 5.39
N VAL A 63 5.60 -3.79 4.64
CA VAL A 63 4.21 -4.21 4.82
C VAL A 63 4.00 -4.71 6.26
N ARG A 64 4.85 -5.61 6.75
CA ARG A 64 4.78 -6.13 8.13
C ARG A 64 4.82 -5.03 9.18
N HIS A 65 5.69 -4.03 9.02
CA HIS A 65 5.76 -2.89 9.95
C HIS A 65 4.50 -2.02 9.90
N LEU A 66 3.96 -1.79 8.70
CA LEU A 66 2.76 -1.00 8.50
C LEU A 66 1.53 -1.71 9.09
N GLU A 67 1.33 -3.00 8.80
CA GLU A 67 0.22 -3.79 9.35
C GLU A 67 0.23 -3.74 10.89
N TYR A 68 1.40 -4.02 11.49
CA TYR A 68 1.52 -4.05 12.94
C TYR A 68 1.30 -2.70 13.64
N HIS A 69 1.56 -1.57 12.97
CA HIS A 69 1.53 -0.26 13.63
C HIS A 69 0.41 0.67 13.16
N LEU A 70 0.00 0.56 11.90
CA LEU A 70 -0.83 1.54 11.22
C LEU A 70 -2.20 1.00 10.82
N GLU A 71 -2.39 -0.32 10.72
CA GLU A 71 -3.68 -0.90 10.42
C GLU A 71 -4.70 -0.63 11.55
N ARG A 72 -5.94 -0.35 11.16
CA ARG A 72 -7.11 -0.18 12.03
C ARG A 72 -8.32 -0.89 11.41
N ASP A 73 -9.49 -0.75 12.01
CA ASP A 73 -10.68 -1.53 11.61
C ASP A 73 -11.28 -1.08 10.27
N ARG A 74 -11.18 0.21 9.94
CA ARG A 74 -11.78 0.86 8.77
C ARG A 74 -10.75 1.49 7.83
N GLY A 75 -9.47 1.27 8.06
CA GLY A 75 -8.43 1.72 7.16
C GLY A 75 -7.03 1.58 7.75
N VAL A 76 -6.13 2.41 7.23
CA VAL A 76 -4.74 2.48 7.71
C VAL A 76 -4.43 3.93 8.03
N ILE A 77 -3.85 4.20 9.19
CA ILE A 77 -3.40 5.54 9.54
C ILE A 77 -2.12 5.88 8.76
N ARG A 78 -1.86 7.16 8.46
CA ARG A 78 -0.67 7.52 7.65
C ARG A 78 0.63 7.26 8.40
N TYR A 79 0.73 7.75 9.63
CA TYR A 79 1.84 7.56 10.54
C TYR A 79 1.37 7.87 11.97
N LYS A 80 2.08 7.37 12.97
CA LYS A 80 1.74 7.64 14.38
C LYS A 80 1.82 9.13 14.72
N ASN A 81 0.87 9.60 15.51
CA ASN A 81 0.67 10.99 15.93
C ASN A 81 0.34 11.94 14.78
N ASP A 82 -0.31 11.44 13.74
CA ASP A 82 -0.91 12.29 12.72
C ASP A 82 -2.06 13.09 13.32
N ARG A 83 -2.02 14.41 13.14
CA ARG A 83 -2.97 15.37 13.71
C ARG A 83 -4.16 15.64 12.79
N TYR A 84 -4.10 15.21 11.54
CA TYR A 84 -5.15 15.46 10.56
C TYR A 84 -6.41 14.64 10.90
N TYR A 85 -7.50 15.35 11.26
CA TYR A 85 -8.73 14.77 11.81
C TYR A 85 -8.51 13.84 13.02
N ASN A 86 -7.45 14.11 13.79
CA ASN A 86 -7.21 13.44 15.06
C ASN A 86 -8.29 13.85 16.06
N LYS A 87 -8.89 12.86 16.72
CA LYS A 87 -10.04 13.10 17.62
C LYS A 87 -9.61 13.43 19.05
N ASN A 88 -8.36 13.20 19.42
CA ASN A 88 -7.90 13.41 20.79
C ASN A 88 -7.59 14.89 21.07
N GLU A 89 -7.91 15.37 22.28
CA GLU A 89 -7.72 16.77 22.69
C GLU A 89 -6.24 17.17 22.70
N ASP A 90 -5.36 16.24 23.09
CA ASP A 90 -3.91 16.41 23.07
C ASP A 90 -3.30 16.25 21.66
N ASN A 91 -4.11 15.87 20.67
CA ASN A 91 -3.74 15.54 19.29
C ASN A 91 -2.68 14.42 19.19
N VAL A 92 -2.70 13.46 20.12
CA VAL A 92 -1.85 12.26 20.15
C VAL A 92 -2.77 11.04 20.30
N SER A 93 -2.50 9.91 19.63
CA SER A 93 -3.45 8.78 19.54
C SER A 93 -4.72 9.16 18.75
N GLU A 94 -5.58 8.21 18.40
CA GLU A 94 -6.85 8.49 17.67
C GLU A 94 -6.67 9.10 16.26
N GLU A 95 -5.66 8.66 15.52
CA GLU A 95 -5.47 9.11 14.14
C GLU A 95 -6.57 8.60 13.21
N ALA A 96 -6.94 9.43 12.22
CA ALA A 96 -7.94 9.05 11.22
C ALA A 96 -7.48 7.87 10.35
N GLU A 97 -8.44 7.00 10.02
CA GLU A 97 -8.22 5.75 9.30
C GLU A 97 -8.47 5.94 7.80
N TRP A 98 -7.42 5.90 6.99
CA TRP A 98 -7.54 6.19 5.56
C TRP A 98 -8.01 4.97 4.79
N CYS A 99 -9.11 5.14 4.05
CA CYS A 99 -9.80 4.04 3.38
C CYS A 99 -8.99 3.45 2.22
N PHE A 100 -8.06 4.20 1.65
CA PHE A 100 -7.23 3.73 0.54
C PHE A 100 -6.11 2.76 0.97
N GLY A 101 -5.84 2.60 2.27
CA GLY A 101 -4.78 1.73 2.76
C GLY A 101 -5.03 0.25 2.45
N PHE A 102 -6.24 -0.24 2.68
CA PHE A 102 -6.62 -1.62 2.39
C PHE A 102 -6.52 -2.00 0.91
N PRO A 103 -7.08 -1.24 -0.05
CA PRO A 103 -6.96 -1.63 -1.45
C PRO A 103 -5.49 -1.59 -1.91
N TRP A 104 -4.66 -0.70 -1.36
CA TRP A 104 -3.23 -0.68 -1.63
C TRP A 104 -2.52 -1.96 -1.15
N LEU A 105 -2.82 -2.41 0.07
CA LEU A 105 -2.30 -3.67 0.61
C LEU A 105 -2.76 -4.87 -0.22
N SER A 106 -4.03 -4.90 -0.62
CA SER A 106 -4.58 -5.93 -1.51
C SER A 106 -3.80 -6.03 -2.82
N ILE A 107 -3.53 -4.90 -3.47
CA ILE A 107 -2.74 -4.82 -4.71
C ILE A 107 -1.32 -5.37 -4.50
N ILE A 108 -0.68 -5.02 -3.39
CA ILE A 108 0.69 -5.42 -3.07
C ILE A 108 0.78 -6.92 -2.82
N TYR A 109 -0.13 -7.48 -2.02
CA TYR A 109 -0.17 -8.93 -1.79
C TYR A 109 -0.47 -9.71 -3.08
N ASN A 110 -1.31 -9.18 -3.96
CA ASN A 110 -1.52 -9.78 -5.27
C ASN A 110 -0.22 -9.79 -6.11
N GLN A 111 0.54 -8.69 -6.12
CA GLN A 111 1.84 -8.61 -6.77
C GLN A 111 2.84 -9.63 -6.20
N PHE A 112 2.91 -9.76 -4.88
CA PHE A 112 3.74 -10.75 -4.19
C PHE A 112 3.38 -12.20 -4.58
N ALA A 113 2.09 -12.53 -4.66
CA ALA A 113 1.62 -13.84 -5.08
C ALA A 113 2.02 -14.17 -6.54
N ILE A 114 1.97 -13.18 -7.43
CA ILE A 114 2.35 -13.33 -8.83
C ILE A 114 3.86 -13.57 -8.96
N THR A 115 4.69 -12.82 -8.25
CA THR A 115 6.16 -12.98 -8.31
C THR A 115 6.58 -14.37 -7.84
N HIS A 116 5.99 -14.87 -6.74
CA HIS A 116 6.20 -16.23 -6.24
C HIS A 116 5.85 -17.32 -7.25
N SER A 117 4.80 -17.07 -8.03
CA SER A 117 4.34 -18.02 -9.04
C SER A 117 5.31 -18.13 -10.22
N HIS A 118 5.89 -17.00 -10.64
CA HIS A 118 6.89 -16.96 -11.71
C HIS A 118 8.19 -17.64 -11.31
N SER A 119 8.68 -17.40 -10.08
CA SER A 119 9.89 -18.05 -9.57
C SER A 119 9.71 -19.56 -9.39
N SER A 120 8.47 -20.01 -9.16
CA SER A 120 8.11 -21.44 -9.05
C SER A 120 7.79 -22.11 -10.40
N GLY A 121 7.93 -21.40 -11.53
CA GLY A 121 7.67 -21.94 -12.87
C GLY A 121 6.19 -22.13 -13.24
N ILE A 122 5.27 -21.50 -12.50
CA ILE A 122 3.82 -21.59 -12.74
C ILE A 122 3.38 -20.39 -13.60
N THR A 123 2.78 -20.65 -14.76
CA THR A 123 2.39 -19.61 -15.74
C THR A 123 1.45 -18.53 -15.18
N PRO A 124 1.55 -17.26 -15.63
CA PRO A 124 0.93 -16.11 -14.97
C PRO A 124 -0.51 -15.81 -15.38
N LEU A 125 -1.00 -16.49 -16.42
CA LEU A 125 -2.22 -16.11 -17.13
C LEU A 125 -3.50 -16.84 -16.68
N ALA A 126 -3.41 -17.71 -15.66
CA ALA A 126 -4.61 -18.36 -15.12
C ALA A 126 -5.29 -17.47 -14.07
N PRO A 127 -6.61 -17.21 -14.21
CA PRO A 127 -7.42 -16.57 -13.16
C PRO A 127 -7.18 -17.18 -11.78
N LEU A 128 -7.19 -16.35 -10.73
CA LEU A 128 -7.01 -16.73 -9.33
C LEU A 128 -7.93 -17.88 -8.89
N THR A 129 -9.07 -18.06 -9.55
CA THR A 129 -10.06 -19.11 -9.30
C THR A 129 -9.63 -20.52 -9.73
N LEU A 130 -8.58 -20.67 -10.54
CA LEU A 130 -8.13 -21.96 -11.06
C LEU A 130 -6.90 -22.54 -10.33
N ARG A 131 -6.31 -21.81 -9.38
CA ARG A 131 -5.20 -22.32 -8.56
C ARG A 131 -5.79 -23.03 -7.34
N GLY A 132 -5.80 -24.36 -7.40
CA GLY A 132 -6.43 -25.27 -6.45
C GLY A 132 -6.14 -24.98 -4.99
N GLU A 133 -7.14 -25.29 -4.17
CA GLU A 133 -7.27 -25.07 -2.72
C GLU A 133 -6.36 -25.94 -1.85
N SER A 134 -5.21 -26.40 -2.34
CA SER A 134 -4.26 -27.17 -1.53
C SER A 134 -3.14 -26.27 -1.03
N GLU A 135 -3.25 -25.85 0.24
CA GLU A 135 -2.29 -25.01 0.98
C GLU A 135 -2.05 -23.64 0.33
N GLY A 136 -3.10 -22.81 0.38
CA GLY A 136 -3.18 -21.51 -0.26
C GLY A 136 -2.04 -20.57 0.12
N ASN A 137 -1.36 -20.06 -0.91
CA ASN A 137 -0.37 -18.99 -0.80
C ASN A 137 -0.90 -17.88 0.15
N ASN A 138 -0.20 -17.67 1.28
CA ASN A 138 -0.54 -16.67 2.27
C ASN A 138 -0.79 -15.29 1.63
N ASP A 139 -0.02 -14.93 0.60
CA ASP A 139 -0.21 -13.67 -0.12
C ASP A 139 -1.56 -13.58 -0.84
N ILE A 140 -2.05 -14.69 -1.42
CA ILE A 140 -3.39 -14.71 -2.05
C ILE A 140 -4.48 -14.53 -0.99
N LYS A 141 -4.31 -15.17 0.17
CA LYS A 141 -5.24 -15.03 1.29
C LYS A 141 -5.28 -13.57 1.77
N MET A 142 -4.12 -12.98 2.06
CA MET A 142 -4.02 -11.59 2.49
C MET A 142 -4.57 -10.61 1.45
N ALA A 143 -4.31 -10.84 0.16
CA ALA A 143 -4.87 -10.01 -0.91
C ALA A 143 -6.41 -9.98 -0.90
N LYS A 144 -7.04 -11.14 -0.66
CA LYS A 144 -8.50 -11.27 -0.54
C LYS A 144 -9.02 -10.62 0.74
N GLU A 145 -8.40 -10.87 1.89
CA GLU A 145 -8.78 -10.26 3.16
C GLU A 145 -8.76 -8.73 3.08
N TYR A 146 -7.72 -8.14 2.50
CA TYR A 146 -7.67 -6.69 2.33
C TYR A 146 -8.66 -6.16 1.30
N LEU A 147 -9.00 -6.93 0.26
CA LEU A 147 -10.06 -6.56 -0.66
C LEU A 147 -11.42 -6.53 0.04
N GLU A 148 -11.70 -7.52 0.89
CA GLU A 148 -12.92 -7.58 1.70
C GLU A 148 -12.98 -6.43 2.72
N LYS A 149 -11.87 -6.14 3.40
CA LYS A 149 -11.77 -4.94 4.26
C LYS A 149 -12.02 -3.65 3.47
N SER A 150 -11.53 -3.55 2.23
CA SER A 150 -11.81 -2.41 1.35
C SER A 150 -13.30 -2.29 1.00
N MET A 151 -14.01 -3.41 0.82
CA MET A 151 -15.47 -3.39 0.60
C MET A 151 -16.22 -2.91 1.85
N ALA A 152 -15.70 -3.22 3.04
CA ALA A 152 -16.30 -2.82 4.31
C ALA A 152 -16.17 -1.33 4.64
N THR A 153 -15.33 -0.58 3.91
CA THR A 153 -15.20 0.88 4.06
C THR A 153 -16.18 1.68 3.19
N ILE A 154 -16.98 1.01 2.34
CA ILE A 154 -17.97 1.68 1.50
C ILE A 154 -19.07 2.29 2.37
N TYR A 155 -19.25 3.60 2.24
CA TYR A 155 -20.28 4.39 2.91
C TYR A 155 -21.29 4.91 1.89
N LYS A 156 -22.54 4.46 1.99
CA LYS A 156 -23.65 4.88 1.10
C LYS A 156 -23.35 4.70 -0.40
N GLY A 157 -22.53 3.71 -0.75
CA GLY A 157 -22.15 3.39 -2.13
C GLY A 157 -20.90 4.11 -2.63
N GLU A 158 -20.23 4.87 -1.77
CA GLU A 158 -19.03 5.66 -2.06
C GLU A 158 -17.91 5.32 -1.08
N ILE A 159 -16.66 5.44 -1.48
CA ILE A 159 -15.49 5.22 -0.60
C ILE A 159 -15.01 6.57 -0.06
N PRO A 160 -15.05 6.79 1.26
CA PRO A 160 -14.55 8.01 1.89
C PRO A 160 -13.04 8.21 1.73
N GLU A 161 -12.58 9.43 2.04
CA GLU A 161 -11.16 9.65 2.33
C GLU A 161 -10.72 8.86 3.57
N LEU A 162 -11.46 9.01 4.67
CA LEU A 162 -11.12 8.44 5.97
C LEU A 162 -12.33 8.31 6.89
N TYR A 163 -12.19 7.46 7.90
CA TYR A 163 -13.05 7.41 9.09
C TYR A 163 -12.37 8.10 10.27
N TYR A 164 -13.15 8.77 11.12
CA TYR A 164 -12.64 9.23 12.41
C TYR A 164 -12.31 8.03 13.29
N SER A 165 -11.26 8.15 14.10
CA SER A 165 -10.90 7.09 15.06
C SER A 165 -12.07 6.73 15.97
N ASP A 166 -12.23 5.43 16.21
CA ASP A 166 -13.30 4.84 16.99
C ASP A 166 -14.69 5.35 16.57
N SER A 167 -14.92 5.46 15.26
CA SER A 167 -16.18 5.97 14.70
C SER A 167 -16.58 5.25 13.41
N ASP A 168 -17.88 5.13 13.21
CA ASP A 168 -18.51 4.74 11.95
C ASP A 168 -18.80 5.94 11.03
N ARG A 169 -18.40 7.15 11.45
CA ARG A 169 -18.61 8.38 10.70
C ARG A 169 -17.36 8.68 9.84
N PRO A 170 -17.49 8.76 8.50
CA PRO A 170 -16.44 9.31 7.67
C PRO A 170 -16.37 10.84 7.79
N ASN A 171 -15.31 11.44 7.27
CA ASN A 171 -15.29 12.88 7.06
C ASN A 171 -16.20 13.31 5.89
N GLU A 172 -16.16 14.60 5.54
CA GLU A 172 -16.95 15.20 4.48
C GLU A 172 -16.50 14.83 3.06
N ASN A 173 -15.29 14.28 2.89
CA ASN A 173 -14.73 13.93 1.59
C ASN A 173 -15.19 12.53 1.16
N VAL A 174 -16.47 12.45 0.78
CA VAL A 174 -17.12 11.23 0.26
C VAL A 174 -17.79 11.57 -1.07
N PRO A 175 -17.33 10.99 -2.21
CA PRO A 175 -16.22 10.04 -2.35
C PRO A 175 -14.84 10.72 -2.38
N LEU A 176 -13.79 9.98 -2.04
CA LEU A 176 -12.41 10.34 -2.39
C LEU A 176 -11.99 9.59 -3.65
N GLY A 177 -11.73 10.32 -4.74
CA GLY A 177 -11.34 9.72 -6.03
C GLY A 177 -10.08 8.84 -5.98
N TRP A 178 -9.14 9.11 -5.07
CA TRP A 178 -7.97 8.25 -4.88
C TRP A 178 -8.33 6.89 -4.25
N ALA A 179 -9.16 6.88 -3.21
CA ALA A 179 -9.61 5.64 -2.58
C ALA A 179 -10.43 4.78 -3.55
N GLU A 180 -11.36 5.41 -4.28
CA GLU A 180 -12.12 4.77 -5.36
C GLU A 180 -11.19 4.16 -6.43
N SER A 181 -10.22 4.93 -6.92
CA SER A 181 -9.31 4.48 -7.97
C SER A 181 -8.48 3.27 -7.53
N LEU A 182 -7.94 3.29 -6.30
CA LEU A 182 -7.18 2.16 -5.78
C LEU A 182 -8.06 0.93 -5.55
N PHE A 183 -9.29 1.11 -5.08
CA PHE A 183 -10.24 0.01 -4.92
C PHE A 183 -10.58 -0.66 -6.25
N ILE A 184 -10.84 0.11 -7.30
CA ILE A 184 -11.06 -0.44 -8.65
C ILE A 184 -9.82 -1.21 -9.14
N VAL A 185 -8.61 -0.68 -8.94
CA VAL A 185 -7.38 -1.40 -9.31
C VAL A 185 -7.24 -2.70 -8.52
N ALA A 186 -7.59 -2.74 -7.24
CA ALA A 186 -7.56 -3.94 -6.41
C ALA A 186 -8.56 -5.00 -6.91
N LEU A 187 -9.77 -4.59 -7.32
CA LEU A 187 -10.77 -5.47 -7.94
C LEU A 187 -10.24 -6.10 -9.22
N LEU A 188 -9.73 -5.28 -10.14
CA LEU A 188 -9.19 -5.74 -11.43
C LEU A 188 -8.05 -6.72 -11.25
N LYS A 189 -7.12 -6.46 -10.30
CA LYS A 189 -6.01 -7.37 -10.01
C LYS A 189 -6.45 -8.67 -9.34
N SER A 190 -7.58 -8.66 -8.66
CA SER A 190 -8.16 -9.85 -8.03
C SER A 190 -8.96 -10.72 -9.01
N GLY A 191 -9.10 -10.28 -10.27
CA GLY A 191 -9.88 -10.98 -11.30
C GLY A 191 -11.39 -10.84 -11.11
N LYS A 192 -11.84 -9.78 -10.42
CA LYS A 192 -13.26 -9.40 -10.33
C LYS A 192 -13.60 -8.34 -11.37
#